data_AF-A0A0B1SR25-F1
#
_entry.id   AF-A0A0B1SR25-F1
#
_cell.length_a   1.000
_cell.length_b   1.000
_cell.length_c   1.000
_cell.angle_alpha   90.00
_cell.angle_beta   90.00
_cell.angle_gamma   90.00
#
_symmetry.space_group_name_H-M   'P 1'
#
loop_
_entity.id
_entity.type
_entity.pdbx_description
1 polymer ?
#
loop_
_entity_poly.entity_id
_entity_poly.type
_entity_poly.pdbx_seq_one_letter_code
_entity_poly.pdbx_strand_id
1 'polypeptide(L)' 'MRLHIRAIHSPEVKYKCEVCDRFFKTTSERRHHMTRAHMMERLKCQHCGGLYAGSTVLNRHLKVCKKK' A
#
# COMPACT_ATOMS: atom_id res chain seq x y z
N MET A 1 8.21 -23.75 36.77
CA MET A 1 8.56 -23.15 35.47
C MET A 1 7.34 -22.51 34.83
N ARG A 2 7.31 -21.16 34.82
CA ARG A 2 6.19 -20.39 34.27
C ARG A 2 6.27 -20.40 32.74
N LEU A 3 5.63 -21.38 32.11
CA LEU A 3 5.41 -21.42 30.66
C LEU A 3 4.26 -20.48 30.24
N HIS A 4 4.29 -19.22 30.70
CA HIS A 4 3.20 -18.27 30.41
C HIS A 4 3.41 -17.47 29.11
N ILE A 5 4.59 -17.46 28.48
CA ILE A 5 4.93 -16.35 27.54
C ILE A 5 5.13 -16.76 26.07
N ARG A 6 5.17 -18.04 25.71
CA ARG A 6 5.57 -18.42 24.33
C ARG A 6 4.46 -18.74 23.33
N ALA A 7 3.20 -18.83 23.76
CA ALA A 7 2.09 -19.16 22.84
C ALA A 7 1.31 -17.94 22.30
N ILE A 8 1.48 -16.75 22.90
CA ILE A 8 0.70 -15.55 22.53
C ILE A 8 1.47 -14.63 21.56
N HIS A 9 2.80 -14.70 21.55
CA HIS A 9 3.64 -14.04 20.55
C HIS A 9 4.00 -15.01 19.42
N SER A 10 2.99 -15.54 18.73
CA SER A 10 3.21 -16.23 17.45
C SER A 10 3.05 -15.18 16.35
N PRO A 11 4.13 -14.60 15.78
CA PRO A 11 4.04 -13.78 14.58
C PRO A 11 3.83 -14.70 13.38
N GLU A 12 2.69 -15.39 13.34
CA GLU A 12 2.21 -16.10 12.14
C GLU A 12 1.85 -15.11 11.02
N VAL A 13 1.89 -13.81 11.36
CA VAL A 13 1.66 -12.69 10.50
C VAL A 13 2.98 -12.20 9.91
N LYS A 14 3.54 -12.99 8.98
CA LYS A 14 4.88 -12.76 8.40
C LYS A 14 4.98 -11.54 7.49
N TYR A 15 3.85 -11.02 7.01
CA TYR A 15 3.84 -10.05 5.91
C TYR A 15 3.38 -8.68 6.40
N LYS A 16 4.34 -7.86 6.86
CA LYS A 16 4.12 -6.44 7.16
C LYS A 16 3.86 -5.68 5.85
N CYS A 17 2.90 -4.74 5.88
CA CYS A 17 2.76 -3.77 4.80
C CYS A 17 3.91 -2.75 4.87
N GLU A 18 4.47 -2.38 3.72
CA GLU A 18 5.58 -1.41 3.66
C GLU A 18 5.10 0.05 3.77
N VAL A 19 3.78 0.27 3.67
CA VAL A 19 3.17 1.61 3.70
C VAL A 19 2.42 1.89 5.02
N CYS A 20 2.04 0.84 5.77
CA CYS A 20 1.46 0.99 7.10
C CYS A 20 1.88 -0.15 8.02
N ASP A 21 1.72 0.01 9.33
CA ASP A 21 2.06 -1.01 10.33
C ASP A 21 1.02 -2.15 10.46
N ARG A 22 0.40 -2.53 9.34
CA ARG A 22 -0.56 -3.64 9.29
C ARG A 22 0.14 -4.93 8.87
N PHE A 23 -0.20 -6.01 9.55
CA PHE A 23 0.40 -7.32 9.34
C PHE A 23 -0.62 -8.28 8.71
N PHE A 24 -0.19 -9.08 7.73
CA PHE A 24 -0.99 -10.11 7.07
C PHE A 24 -0.37 -11.52 7.20
N LYS A 25 -1.24 -12.54 7.21
CA LYS A 25 -0.85 -13.95 7.36
C LYS A 25 -0.25 -14.51 6.07
N THR A 26 -0.69 -14.01 4.91
CA THR A 26 -0.19 -14.44 3.60
C THR A 26 0.27 -13.26 2.72
N THR A 27 1.13 -13.56 1.73
CA THR A 27 1.53 -12.60 0.70
C THR A 27 0.35 -12.11 -0.12
N SER A 28 -0.63 -12.98 -0.40
CA SER A 28 -1.84 -12.65 -1.16
C SER A 28 -2.72 -11.64 -0.44
N GLU A 29 -2.95 -11.82 0.87
CA GLU A 29 -3.69 -10.85 1.68
C GLU A 29 -2.94 -9.52 1.79
N ARG A 30 -1.61 -9.55 2.01
CA ARG A 30 -0.79 -8.33 1.99
C ARG A 30 -0.91 -7.63 0.64
N ARG A 31 -0.82 -8.36 -0.48
CA ARG A 31 -0.91 -7.81 -1.83
C ARG A 31 -2.29 -7.21 -2.08
N HIS A 32 -3.36 -7.90 -1.70
CA HIS A 32 -4.73 -7.37 -1.82
C HIS A 32 -4.93 -6.12 -0.97
N HIS A 33 -4.41 -6.11 0.24
CA HIS A 33 -4.41 -4.91 1.07
C HIS A 33 -3.61 -3.79 0.42
N MET A 34 -2.42 -4.09 -0.10
CA MET A 34 -1.61 -3.12 -0.83
C MET A 34 -2.41 -2.58 -2.02
N THR A 35 -3.07 -3.44 -2.81
CA THR A 35 -3.84 -3.05 -3.98
C THR A 35 -5.14 -2.29 -3.69
N ARG A 36 -5.66 -2.32 -2.44
CA ARG A 36 -6.92 -1.63 -2.08
C ARG A 36 -6.73 -0.46 -1.13
N ALA A 37 -5.77 -0.55 -0.22
CA ALA A 37 -5.56 0.45 0.82
C ALA A 37 -4.43 1.44 0.49
N HIS A 38 -3.45 1.02 -0.32
CA HIS A 38 -2.27 1.84 -0.61
C HIS A 38 -2.15 2.20 -2.09
N MET A 39 -2.31 1.21 -2.95
CA MET A 39 -2.73 1.38 -4.32
C MET A 39 -4.23 1.70 -4.29
N MET A 40 -4.58 2.94 -3.92
CA MET A 40 -5.60 3.59 -4.75
C MET A 40 -5.13 3.40 -6.20
N GLU A 41 -5.97 3.23 -7.21
CA GLU A 41 -5.50 3.28 -8.60
C GLU A 41 -4.83 4.64 -8.85
N ARG A 42 -3.55 4.74 -8.46
CA ARG A 42 -2.81 5.97 -8.37
C ARG A 42 -2.19 6.12 -9.73
N LEU A 43 -2.92 6.78 -10.62
CA LEU A 43 -2.44 6.96 -11.97
C LEU A 43 -1.22 7.87 -11.91
N LYS A 44 -0.10 7.33 -12.38
CA LYS A 44 1.17 8.04 -12.45
C LYS A 44 1.15 8.97 -13.65
N CYS A 45 1.42 10.25 -13.42
CA CYS A 45 1.68 11.16 -14.52
C CYS A 45 3.03 10.79 -15.18
N GLN A 46 3.03 10.54 -16.49
CA GLN A 46 4.27 10.21 -17.22
C GLN A 46 5.21 11.41 -17.37
N HIS A 47 4.72 12.64 -17.22
CA HIS A 47 5.54 13.85 -17.39
C HIS A 47 6.27 14.29 -16.12
N CYS A 48 5.64 14.16 -14.95
CA CYS A 48 6.23 14.59 -13.67
C CYS A 48 6.45 13.44 -12.69
N GLY A 49 5.95 12.24 -12.98
CA GLY A 49 6.02 11.09 -12.08
C GLY A 49 5.08 11.12 -10.88
N GLY A 50 4.26 12.16 -10.74
CA GLY A 50 3.31 12.33 -9.63
C GLY A 50 2.23 11.25 -9.60
N LEU A 51 1.84 10.83 -8.40
CA LEU A 51 0.84 9.78 -8.16
C LEU A 51 -0.49 10.41 -7.72
N TYR A 52 -1.57 10.10 -8.43
CA TYR A 52 -2.88 10.72 -8.21
C TYR A 52 -3.97 9.67 -7.99
N ALA A 53 -4.80 9.83 -6.95
CA ALA A 53 -5.78 8.83 -6.49
C ALA A 53 -6.91 8.44 -7.49
N GLY A 54 -6.90 8.95 -8.73
CA GLY A 54 -7.86 8.57 -9.75
C GLY A 54 -7.72 9.36 -11.05
N SER A 55 -8.44 8.93 -12.09
CA SER A 55 -8.36 9.48 -13.45
C SER A 55 -8.78 10.94 -13.52
N THR A 56 -9.82 11.35 -12.80
CA THR A 56 -10.28 12.73 -12.76
C THR A 56 -9.23 13.68 -12.20
N VAL A 57 -8.54 13.25 -11.13
CA VAL A 57 -7.49 14.06 -10.48
C VAL A 57 -6.25 14.14 -11.38
N LEU A 58 -5.85 12.99 -11.96
CA LEU A 58 -4.75 12.98 -12.93
C LEU A 58 -5.08 13.86 -14.14
N ASN A 59 -6.28 13.79 -14.71
CA ASN A 59 -6.64 14.54 -15.91
C ASN A 59 -6.63 16.05 -15.64
N ARG A 60 -7.14 16.48 -14.48
CA ARG A 60 -7.00 17.88 -14.03
C ARG A 60 -5.53 18.28 -13.87
N HIS A 61 -4.71 17.40 -13.31
CA HIS A 61 -3.27 17.63 -13.20
C HIS A 61 -2.60 17.74 -14.58
N LEU A 62 -2.94 16.90 -15.56
CA LEU A 62 -2.34 16.94 -16.90
C LEU A 62 -2.56 18.29 -17.60
N LYS A 63 -3.63 19.02 -17.29
CA LYS A 63 -3.87 20.37 -17.82
C LYS A 63 -2.89 21.41 -17.28
N VAL A 64 -2.39 21.23 -16.06
CA VAL A 64 -1.41 22.13 -15.42
C VAL A 64 0.01 21.58 -15.49
N CYS A 65 0.18 20.28 -15.76
CA CYS A 65 1.46 19.63 -15.90
C CYS A 65 2.10 20.07 -17.22
N LYS A 66 3.01 21.05 -17.13
CA LYS A 66 3.84 21.42 -18.28
C LYS A 66 4.73 20.23 -18.62
N LYS A 67 4.52 19.63 -19.78
CA LYS A 67 5.42 18.63 -20.36
C LYS A 67 6.80 19.28 -20.44
N LYS A 68 7.78 18.72 -19.72
CA LYS A 68 9.17 19.11 -19.88
C LYS A 68 9.79 18.29 -21.01
#